data_AF-A0AAV9QGD4-F1
#
_entry.id   AF-A0AAV9QGD4-F1
#
_cell.length_a   1.000
_cell.length_b   1.000
_cell.length_c   1.000
_cell.angle_alpha   90.00
_cell.angle_beta   90.00
_cell.angle_gamma   90.00
#
_symmetry.space_group_name_H-M   'P 1'
#
loop_
_entity.id
_entity.type
_entity.pdbx_description
1 polymer ?
#
loop_
_entity_poly.entity_id
_entity_poly.type
_entity_poly.pdbx_seq_one_letter_code
_entity_poly.pdbx_strand_id
1 'polypeptide(L)'
;MEGVECFVIFVYGITNVFLEHLSEWGGRWVAQDFEHVAISLLFIGGGLCGMMIETKAFRTTDDSRVNEQKASLQPGYSLNPIPAIIVLVLSTILGGHHQDTTEATMMHQWIGKLLAAAAAARSVTYFLIYISPPTSTTPSRVPSELGTSFFLMSGGVMLMASNKDTVEAMIANGLNAMLVATVDMGLIAALMAWGMGLFVVRGWAEEREERYRMRARKGGLV
;
A
#
# COMPACT_ATOMS: atom_id res chain seq x y z
N MET A 1 6.48 2.86 -10.55
CA MET A 1 5.97 2.54 -9.19
C MET A 1 4.77 1.62 -9.29
N GLU A 2 3.71 2.00 -9.99
CA GLU A 2 2.46 1.20 -10.07
C GLU A 2 2.64 -0.22 -10.65
N GLY A 3 3.53 -0.42 -11.63
CA GLY A 3 3.81 -1.77 -12.13
C GLY A 3 4.35 -2.73 -11.06
N VAL A 4 5.07 -2.23 -10.06
CA VAL A 4 5.54 -3.04 -8.91
C VAL A 4 4.35 -3.37 -8.01
N GLU A 5 3.43 -2.44 -7.79
CA GLU A 5 2.22 -2.68 -7.00
C GLU A 5 1.31 -3.72 -7.66
N CYS A 6 1.08 -3.59 -8.98
CA CYS A 6 0.36 -4.60 -9.76
C CYS A 6 1.01 -5.98 -9.68
N PHE A 7 2.35 -6.04 -9.75
CA PHE A 7 3.10 -7.28 -9.60
C PHE A 7 2.96 -7.88 -8.20
N VAL A 8 3.04 -7.06 -7.15
CA VAL A 8 2.84 -7.51 -5.76
C VAL A 8 1.42 -8.05 -5.57
N ILE A 9 0.40 -7.36 -6.06
CA ILE A 9 -1.00 -7.82 -6.02
C ILE A 9 -1.14 -9.17 -6.73
N PHE A 10 -0.54 -9.30 -7.92
CA PHE A 10 -0.56 -10.53 -8.71
C PHE A 10 0.08 -11.71 -7.97
N VAL A 11 1.31 -11.53 -7.47
CA VAL A 11 2.04 -12.57 -6.73
C VAL A 11 1.29 -12.94 -5.45
N TYR A 12 0.77 -11.96 -4.72
CA TYR A 12 -0.03 -12.19 -3.52
C TYR A 12 -1.29 -13.03 -3.83
N GLY A 13 -1.97 -12.74 -4.94
CA GLY A 13 -3.12 -13.53 -5.37
C GLY A 13 -2.74 -14.98 -5.70
N ILE A 14 -1.62 -15.20 -6.41
CA ILE A 14 -1.11 -16.54 -6.70
C ILE A 14 -0.78 -17.30 -5.43
N THR A 15 -0.13 -16.67 -4.46
CA THR A 15 0.26 -17.36 -3.23
C THR A 15 -0.97 -17.70 -2.39
N ASN A 16 -1.93 -16.78 -2.24
CA ASN A 16 -3.05 -16.98 -1.32
C ASN A 16 -4.10 -17.97 -1.80
N VAL A 17 -4.25 -18.17 -3.12
CA VAL A 17 -5.19 -19.19 -3.63
C VAL A 17 -4.91 -20.60 -3.07
N PHE A 18 -3.66 -20.89 -2.71
CA PHE A 18 -3.25 -22.18 -2.14
C PHE A 18 -3.28 -22.21 -0.60
N LEU A 19 -3.31 -21.04 0.05
CA LEU A 19 -3.24 -20.91 1.51
C LEU A 19 -4.64 -20.87 2.15
N GLU A 20 -5.68 -20.77 1.35
CA GLU A 20 -7.00 -20.38 1.83
C GLU A 20 -7.68 -21.42 2.72
N HIS A 21 -7.40 -22.70 2.48
CA HIS A 21 -7.95 -23.79 3.27
C HIS A 21 -7.01 -24.23 4.41
N LEU A 22 -6.02 -23.41 4.79
CA LEU A 22 -5.11 -23.75 5.89
C LEU A 22 -5.80 -23.71 7.26
N SER A 23 -6.82 -22.87 7.43
CA SER A 23 -7.50 -22.75 8.73
C SER A 23 -8.31 -24.00 9.12
N GLU A 24 -8.68 -24.83 8.15
CA GLU A 24 -9.34 -26.12 8.33
C GLU A 24 -8.67 -27.23 7.50
N TRP A 25 -7.34 -27.34 7.54
CA TRP A 25 -6.61 -28.31 6.72
C TRP A 25 -7.11 -29.75 6.91
N GLY A 26 -7.59 -30.37 5.84
CA GLY A 26 -8.16 -31.73 5.85
C GLY A 26 -9.63 -31.79 6.30
N GLY A 27 -10.24 -30.63 6.55
CA GLY A 27 -11.65 -30.45 6.86
C GLY A 27 -12.54 -30.37 5.61
N ARG A 28 -13.78 -29.93 5.82
CA ARG A 28 -14.73 -29.68 4.72
C ARG A 28 -14.54 -28.24 4.22
N TRP A 29 -14.73 -28.01 2.94
CA TRP A 29 -14.79 -26.65 2.42
C TRP A 29 -16.03 -25.93 2.93
N VAL A 30 -15.85 -24.73 3.47
CA VAL A 30 -16.94 -23.86 3.92
C VAL A 30 -17.09 -22.64 3.01
N ALA A 31 -18.23 -21.93 3.10
CA ALA A 31 -18.51 -20.78 2.25
C ALA A 31 -17.42 -19.70 2.34
N GLN A 32 -16.85 -19.48 3.52
CA GLN A 32 -15.77 -18.53 3.76
C GLN A 32 -14.51 -18.85 2.94
N ASP A 33 -14.13 -20.13 2.83
CA ASP A 33 -12.98 -20.54 2.01
C ASP A 33 -13.18 -20.13 0.54
N PHE A 34 -14.40 -20.28 0.02
CA PHE A 34 -14.72 -19.89 -1.35
C PHE A 34 -14.73 -18.37 -1.55
N GLU A 35 -15.20 -17.60 -0.56
CA GLU A 35 -15.12 -16.14 -0.60
C GLU A 35 -13.67 -15.67 -0.71
N HIS A 36 -12.78 -16.22 0.11
CA HIS A 36 -11.39 -15.82 0.08
C HIS A 36 -10.64 -16.33 -1.17
N VAL A 37 -10.96 -17.53 -1.70
CA VAL A 37 -10.45 -17.98 -3.01
C VAL A 37 -10.89 -17.01 -4.11
N ALA A 38 -12.12 -16.51 -4.07
CA ALA A 38 -12.61 -15.51 -5.03
C ALA A 38 -11.84 -14.18 -4.92
N ILE A 39 -11.49 -13.74 -3.70
CA ILE A 39 -10.61 -12.57 -3.50
C ILE A 39 -9.22 -12.82 -4.10
N SER A 40 -8.65 -14.01 -3.93
CA SER A 40 -7.37 -14.38 -4.53
C SER A 40 -7.41 -14.34 -6.06
N LEU A 41 -8.50 -14.81 -6.67
CA LEU A 41 -8.70 -14.71 -8.12
C LEU A 41 -8.84 -13.26 -8.60
N LEU A 42 -9.52 -12.40 -7.84
CA LEU A 42 -9.59 -10.96 -8.11
C LEU A 42 -8.19 -10.34 -8.15
N PHE A 43 -7.30 -10.73 -7.24
CA PHE A 43 -5.94 -10.20 -7.18
C PHE A 43 -5.07 -10.70 -8.33
N ILE A 44 -5.20 -11.97 -8.71
CA ILE A 44 -4.51 -12.52 -9.90
C ILE A 44 -4.96 -11.76 -11.16
N GLY A 45 -6.27 -11.67 -11.40
CA GLY A 45 -6.80 -11.00 -12.60
C GLY A 45 -6.49 -9.51 -12.62
N GLY A 46 -6.70 -8.83 -11.49
CA GLY A 46 -6.46 -7.40 -11.35
C GLY A 46 -4.98 -7.05 -11.46
N GLY A 47 -4.09 -7.78 -10.78
CA GLY A 47 -2.65 -7.58 -10.86
C GLY A 47 -2.11 -7.81 -12.28
N LEU A 48 -2.59 -8.86 -12.96
CA LEU A 48 -2.23 -9.11 -14.37
C LEU A 48 -2.71 -7.99 -15.29
N CYS A 49 -3.97 -7.56 -15.16
CA CYS A 49 -4.53 -6.43 -15.91
C CYS A 49 -3.71 -5.14 -15.71
N GLY A 50 -3.38 -4.84 -14.45
CA GLY A 50 -2.56 -3.69 -14.10
C GLY A 50 -1.15 -3.76 -14.70
N MET A 51 -0.50 -4.91 -14.70
CA MET A 51 0.79 -5.10 -15.38
C MET A 51 0.69 -4.93 -16.90
N MET A 52 -0.39 -5.40 -17.53
CA MET A 52 -0.60 -5.25 -18.97
C MET A 52 -0.73 -3.78 -19.38
N ILE A 53 -1.42 -2.94 -18.59
CA ILE A 53 -1.54 -1.49 -18.84
C ILE A 53 -0.17 -0.79 -18.78
N GLU A 54 0.75 -1.28 -17.96
CA GLU A 54 2.11 -0.73 -17.87
C GLU A 54 3.00 -1.09 -19.06
N THR A 55 2.66 -2.13 -19.83
CA THR A 55 3.48 -2.55 -20.97
C THR A 55 3.46 -1.52 -22.09
N LYS A 56 4.63 -1.32 -22.72
CA LYS A 56 4.81 -0.37 -23.84
C LYS A 56 3.83 -0.62 -24.98
N ALA A 57 3.45 -1.88 -25.22
CA ALA A 57 2.54 -2.28 -26.29
C ALA A 57 1.18 -1.57 -26.23
N PHE A 58 0.61 -1.39 -25.04
CA PHE A 58 -0.64 -0.67 -24.84
C PHE A 58 -0.47 0.86 -24.85
N ARG A 59 0.71 1.36 -24.43
CA ARG A 59 1.02 2.80 -24.46
C ARG A 59 1.27 3.33 -25.89
N THR A 60 1.72 2.49 -26.82
CA THR A 60 1.94 2.86 -28.23
C THR A 60 0.67 2.91 -29.09
N THR A 61 -0.47 2.39 -28.61
CA THR A 61 -1.72 2.38 -29.39
C THR A 61 -2.48 3.71 -29.28
N ASP A 62 -2.14 4.54 -28.30
CA ASP A 62 -2.75 5.84 -28.05
C ASP A 62 -1.80 6.96 -28.50
N ASP A 63 -2.26 7.75 -29.47
CA ASP A 63 -1.59 8.77 -30.28
C ASP A 63 -0.14 9.15 -29.88
N SER A 64 0.82 8.59 -30.62
CA SER A 64 2.28 8.59 -30.36
C SER A 64 2.90 9.96 -29.99
N ARG A 65 2.33 11.08 -30.45
CA ARG A 65 2.88 12.43 -30.24
C ARG A 65 2.45 13.08 -28.91
N VAL A 66 1.22 12.83 -28.46
CA VAL A 66 0.71 13.38 -27.20
C VAL A 66 1.26 12.61 -26.00
N ASN A 67 1.45 11.30 -26.19
CA ASN A 67 1.98 10.42 -25.14
C ASN A 67 3.48 10.64 -24.88
N GLU A 68 4.29 10.92 -25.91
CA GLU A 68 5.71 11.30 -25.75
C GLU A 68 5.88 12.63 -24.98
N GLN A 69 5.02 13.62 -25.25
CA GLN A 69 5.03 14.89 -24.53
C GLN A 69 4.58 14.74 -23.06
N LYS A 70 3.58 13.90 -22.77
CA LYS A 70 3.19 13.59 -21.37
C LYS A 70 4.23 12.74 -20.64
N ALA A 71 4.86 11.77 -21.32
CA ALA A 71 5.90 10.92 -20.75
C ALA A 71 7.18 11.72 -20.42
N SER A 72 7.54 12.71 -21.24
CA SER A 72 8.64 13.64 -20.96
C SER A 72 8.34 14.62 -19.82
N LEU A 73 7.06 14.94 -19.57
CA LEU A 73 6.60 15.79 -18.46
C LEU A 73 6.37 15.03 -17.13
N GLN A 74 6.40 13.70 -17.13
CA GLN A 74 6.20 12.86 -15.94
C GLN A 74 7.30 11.79 -15.80
N PRO A 75 8.58 12.18 -15.70
CA PRO A 75 9.68 11.21 -15.61
C PRO A 75 9.57 10.38 -14.32
N GLY A 76 9.19 9.10 -14.46
CA GLY A 76 9.18 8.12 -13.37
C GLY A 76 7.83 7.83 -12.70
N TYR A 77 6.75 8.54 -13.07
CA TYR A 77 5.40 8.28 -12.52
C TYR A 77 4.52 7.55 -13.54
N SER A 78 3.70 6.62 -13.05
CA SER A 78 2.64 5.98 -13.83
C SER A 78 1.31 6.23 -13.14
N LEU A 79 0.28 6.59 -13.91
CA LEU A 79 -1.08 6.86 -13.42
C LEU A 79 -1.99 5.65 -13.67
N ASN A 80 -1.53 4.47 -13.25
CA ASN A 80 -2.31 3.26 -13.42
C ASN A 80 -3.33 3.16 -12.27
N PRO A 81 -4.64 3.21 -12.56
CA PRO A 81 -5.66 3.23 -11.51
C PRO A 81 -5.92 1.84 -10.93
N ILE A 82 -5.42 0.76 -11.53
CA ILE A 82 -5.77 -0.61 -11.17
C ILE A 82 -5.44 -0.94 -9.71
N PRO A 83 -4.24 -0.64 -9.16
CA PRO A 83 -3.96 -0.88 -7.75
C PRO A 83 -4.96 -0.19 -6.81
N ALA A 84 -5.25 1.08 -7.06
CA ALA A 84 -6.21 1.83 -6.24
C ALA A 84 -7.63 1.25 -6.31
N ILE A 85 -8.07 0.80 -7.49
CA ILE A 85 -9.37 0.15 -7.68
C ILE A 85 -9.43 -1.17 -6.92
N ILE A 86 -8.40 -2.02 -7.03
CA ILE A 86 -8.36 -3.31 -6.33
C ILE A 86 -8.40 -3.09 -4.81
N VAL A 87 -7.62 -2.15 -4.30
CA VAL A 87 -7.63 -1.79 -2.87
C VAL A 87 -9.01 -1.29 -2.44
N LEU A 88 -9.68 -0.48 -3.27
CA LEU A 88 -11.04 -0.01 -2.98
C LEU A 88 -12.06 -1.15 -2.97
N VAL A 89 -12.01 -2.08 -3.93
CA VAL A 89 -12.90 -3.25 -3.96
C VAL A 89 -12.63 -4.17 -2.76
N LEU A 90 -11.36 -4.39 -2.41
CA LEU A 90 -11.00 -5.15 -1.21
C LEU A 90 -11.56 -4.49 0.05
N SER A 91 -11.54 -3.15 0.11
CA SER A 91 -12.05 -2.39 1.25
C SER A 91 -13.55 -2.64 1.49
N THR A 92 -14.35 -2.75 0.43
CA THR A 92 -15.80 -2.99 0.54
C THR A 92 -16.08 -4.43 0.93
N ILE A 93 -15.31 -5.38 0.39
CA ILE A 93 -15.44 -6.80 0.73
C ILE A 93 -15.11 -7.01 2.22
N LEU A 94 -13.94 -6.58 2.68
CA LEU A 94 -13.52 -6.74 4.08
C LEU A 94 -14.39 -5.93 5.05
N GLY A 95 -14.81 -4.73 4.65
CA GLY A 95 -15.70 -3.89 5.45
C GLY A 95 -17.09 -4.47 5.68
N GLY A 96 -17.55 -5.35 4.78
CA GLY A 96 -18.83 -6.06 4.89
C GLY A 96 -18.72 -7.50 5.38
N HIS A 97 -17.51 -8.01 5.60
CA HIS A 97 -17.28 -9.42 5.93
C HIS A 97 -17.60 -9.68 7.40
N HIS A 98 -18.64 -10.47 7.66
CA HIS A 98 -19.00 -10.92 9.00
C HIS A 98 -18.07 -12.05 9.45
N GLN A 99 -17.70 -12.04 10.73
CA GLN A 99 -16.85 -13.06 11.35
C GLN A 99 -17.58 -13.73 12.52
N ASP A 100 -17.03 -14.84 13.00
CA ASP A 100 -17.62 -15.65 14.09
C ASP A 100 -17.80 -14.88 15.39
N THR A 101 -16.96 -13.87 15.64
CA THR A 101 -17.05 -12.99 16.82
C THR A 101 -17.32 -11.54 16.43
N THR A 102 -17.94 -10.80 17.35
CA THR A 102 -18.20 -9.37 17.17
C THR A 102 -16.89 -8.61 17.02
N GLU A 103 -15.88 -8.98 17.81
CA GLU A 103 -14.57 -8.36 17.81
C GLU A 103 -13.81 -8.63 16.51
N ALA A 104 -13.82 -9.87 15.99
CA ALA A 104 -13.23 -10.20 14.68
C ALA A 104 -13.88 -9.39 13.55
N THR A 105 -15.22 -9.27 13.57
CA THR A 105 -15.99 -8.51 12.59
C THR A 105 -15.59 -7.03 12.65
N MET A 106 -15.48 -6.46 13.85
CA MET A 106 -15.06 -5.08 14.04
C MET A 106 -13.62 -4.82 13.57
N MET A 107 -12.70 -5.77 13.77
CA MET A 107 -11.34 -5.66 13.23
C MET A 107 -11.34 -5.66 11.70
N HIS A 108 -12.11 -6.53 11.05
CA HIS A 108 -12.27 -6.54 9.58
C HIS A 108 -12.86 -5.23 9.04
N GLN A 109 -13.84 -4.65 9.75
CA GLN A 109 -14.37 -3.33 9.41
C GLN A 109 -13.30 -2.22 9.52
N TRP A 110 -12.40 -2.29 10.50
CA TRP A 110 -11.28 -1.35 10.58
C TRP A 110 -10.31 -1.50 9.40
N ILE A 111 -10.00 -2.74 8.99
CA ILE A 111 -9.18 -3.00 7.78
C ILE A 111 -9.86 -2.36 6.56
N GLY A 112 -11.16 -2.61 6.37
CA GLY A 112 -11.95 -2.02 5.29
C GLY A 112 -11.86 -0.49 5.28
N LYS A 113 -12.07 0.17 6.43
CA LYS A 113 -11.98 1.64 6.53
C LYS A 113 -10.58 2.16 6.19
N LEU A 114 -9.53 1.50 6.67
CA LEU A 114 -8.14 1.88 6.39
C LEU A 114 -7.81 1.73 4.90
N LEU A 115 -8.17 0.62 4.27
CA LEU A 115 -7.97 0.41 2.83
C LEU A 115 -8.76 1.41 1.98
N ALA A 116 -10.00 1.73 2.37
CA ALA A 116 -10.79 2.75 1.69
C ALA A 116 -10.13 4.14 1.77
N ALA A 117 -9.62 4.50 2.95
CA ALA A 117 -8.87 5.75 3.14
C ALA A 117 -7.56 5.76 2.33
N ALA A 118 -6.86 4.62 2.23
CA ALA A 118 -5.68 4.47 1.38
C ALA A 118 -5.98 4.69 -0.10
N ALA A 119 -7.04 4.06 -0.62
CA ALA A 119 -7.47 4.19 -2.00
C ALA A 119 -7.93 5.63 -2.32
N ALA A 120 -8.63 6.27 -1.40
CA ALA A 120 -9.02 7.68 -1.51
C ALA A 120 -7.79 8.60 -1.56
N ALA A 121 -6.84 8.44 -0.63
CA ALA A 121 -5.60 9.20 -0.61
C ALA A 121 -4.77 8.98 -1.89
N ARG A 122 -4.73 7.74 -2.42
CA ARG A 122 -4.03 7.44 -3.68
C ARG A 122 -4.72 8.12 -4.87
N SER A 123 -6.05 8.13 -4.89
CA SER A 123 -6.82 8.82 -5.93
C SER A 123 -6.55 10.33 -5.90
N VAL A 124 -6.39 10.93 -4.71
CA VAL A 124 -5.96 12.33 -4.56
C VAL A 124 -4.56 12.52 -5.14
N THR A 125 -3.61 11.61 -4.88
CA THR A 125 -2.28 11.67 -5.49
C THR A 125 -2.36 11.67 -7.02
N TYR A 126 -3.14 10.76 -7.62
CA TYR A 126 -3.30 10.71 -9.07
C TYR A 126 -3.92 11.99 -9.62
N PHE A 127 -4.92 12.53 -8.94
CA PHE A 127 -5.55 13.79 -9.32
C PHE A 127 -4.56 14.98 -9.26
N LEU A 128 -3.75 15.06 -8.20
CA LEU A 128 -2.74 16.11 -8.06
C LEU A 128 -1.64 16.00 -9.12
N ILE A 129 -1.14 14.79 -9.40
CA ILE A 129 -0.15 14.56 -10.46
C ILE A 129 -0.73 14.86 -11.84
N TYR A 130 -2.02 14.58 -12.04
CA TYR A 130 -2.70 14.90 -13.29
C TYR A 130 -2.82 16.42 -13.53
N ILE A 131 -3.14 17.20 -12.49
CA ILE A 131 -3.28 18.67 -12.58
C ILE A 131 -1.91 19.37 -12.57
N SER A 132 -0.95 18.85 -11.81
CA SER A 132 0.37 19.45 -11.62
C SER A 132 1.46 18.38 -11.76
N PRO A 133 1.82 18.02 -13.01
CA PRO A 133 2.84 17.02 -13.28
C PRO A 133 4.18 17.37 -12.60
N PRO A 134 4.86 16.40 -11.96
CA PRO A 134 6.14 16.64 -11.32
C PRO A 134 7.21 16.94 -12.37
N THR A 135 7.90 18.07 -12.22
CA THR A 135 8.95 18.53 -13.14
C THR A 135 10.34 18.00 -12.81
N SER A 136 10.49 17.31 -11.68
CA SER A 136 11.76 16.78 -11.17
C SER A 136 11.64 15.27 -10.90
N THR A 137 12.75 14.56 -11.08
CA THR A 137 12.91 13.14 -10.73
C THR A 137 13.17 12.92 -9.23
N THR A 138 13.36 14.00 -8.47
CA THR A 138 13.43 13.92 -7.01
C THR A 138 12.06 13.54 -6.44
N PRO A 139 11.98 12.70 -5.39
CA PRO A 139 10.72 12.29 -4.78
C PRO A 139 9.82 13.49 -4.50
N SER A 140 8.63 13.50 -5.10
CA SER A 140 7.68 14.60 -4.90
C SER A 140 7.02 14.40 -3.53
N ARG A 141 6.87 15.47 -2.76
CA ARG A 141 6.32 15.41 -1.40
C ARG A 141 4.80 15.56 -1.45
N VAL A 142 4.10 14.74 -2.24
CA VAL A 142 2.63 14.83 -2.25
C VAL A 142 2.12 14.36 -0.89
N PRO A 143 1.50 15.22 -0.05
CA PRO A 143 1.13 14.83 1.31
C PRO A 143 0.15 13.65 1.35
N SER A 144 -0.61 13.45 0.26
CA SER A 144 -1.52 12.33 0.09
C SER A 144 -0.79 10.98 -0.01
N GLU A 145 0.42 10.91 -0.55
CA GLU A 145 1.20 9.67 -0.59
C GLU A 145 1.56 9.19 0.81
N LEU A 146 1.91 10.13 1.70
CA LEU A 146 2.17 9.81 3.10
C LEU A 146 0.93 9.21 3.78
N GLY A 147 -0.24 9.78 3.51
CA GLY A 147 -1.52 9.24 3.96
C GLY A 147 -1.78 7.83 3.43
N THR A 148 -1.57 7.60 2.12
CA THR A 148 -1.69 6.26 1.53
C THR A 148 -0.78 5.26 2.23
N SER A 149 0.49 5.59 2.47
CA SER A 149 1.42 4.70 3.17
C SER A 149 0.95 4.37 4.58
N PHE A 150 0.53 5.38 5.35
CA PHE A 150 0.02 5.18 6.71
C PHE A 150 -1.18 4.23 6.75
N PHE A 151 -2.16 4.45 5.87
CA PHE A 151 -3.38 3.64 5.82
C PHE A 151 -3.12 2.22 5.33
N LEU A 152 -2.26 2.02 4.32
CA LEU A 152 -1.89 0.67 3.84
C LEU A 152 -1.08 -0.10 4.89
N MET A 153 -0.13 0.55 5.57
CA MET A 153 0.66 -0.09 6.62
C MET A 153 -0.21 -0.50 7.81
N SER A 154 -1.10 0.40 8.27
CA SER A 154 -2.05 0.09 9.35
C SER A 154 -3.03 -1.01 8.93
N GLY A 155 -3.60 -0.92 7.73
CA GLY A 155 -4.48 -1.96 7.21
C GLY A 155 -3.81 -3.33 7.11
N GLY A 156 -2.53 -3.38 6.70
CA GLY A 156 -1.75 -4.61 6.61
C GLY A 156 -1.43 -5.24 7.97
N VAL A 157 -1.03 -4.43 8.96
CA VAL A 157 -0.78 -4.95 10.32
C VAL A 157 -2.08 -5.38 10.99
N MET A 158 -3.16 -4.61 10.83
CA MET A 158 -4.49 -5.00 11.30
C MET A 158 -4.95 -6.33 10.69
N LEU A 159 -4.72 -6.56 9.40
CA LEU A 159 -5.04 -7.82 8.72
C LEU A 159 -4.26 -9.01 9.29
N MET A 160 -2.97 -8.81 9.59
CA MET A 160 -2.18 -9.84 10.26
C MET A 160 -2.65 -10.10 11.69
N ALA A 161 -3.08 -9.06 12.41
CA ALA A 161 -3.60 -9.14 13.76
C ALA A 161 -5.02 -9.74 13.85
N SER A 162 -5.80 -9.72 12.77
CA SER A 162 -7.18 -10.23 12.76
C SER A 162 -7.30 -11.73 12.49
N ASN A 163 -6.23 -12.50 12.68
CA ASN A 163 -6.28 -13.96 12.61
C ASN A 163 -6.99 -14.57 13.84
N LYS A 164 -7.53 -15.78 13.70
CA LYS A 164 -8.35 -16.46 14.73
C LYS A 164 -7.64 -16.50 16.10
N ASP A 165 -6.40 -16.96 16.15
CA ASP A 165 -5.63 -17.12 17.39
C ASP A 165 -5.41 -15.78 18.12
N THR A 166 -5.06 -14.72 17.39
CA THR A 166 -4.87 -13.39 17.97
C THR A 166 -6.19 -12.81 18.49
N VAL A 167 -7.29 -12.99 17.75
CA VAL A 167 -8.62 -12.52 18.19
C VAL A 167 -9.08 -13.27 19.43
N GLU A 168 -8.91 -14.58 19.49
CA GLU A 168 -9.26 -15.39 20.66
C GLU A 168 -8.44 -14.96 21.89
N ALA A 169 -7.13 -14.74 21.73
CA ALA A 169 -6.27 -14.23 22.80
C ALA A 169 -6.72 -12.83 23.27
N MET A 170 -7.08 -11.94 22.34
CA MET A 170 -7.61 -10.61 22.64
C MET A 170 -8.88 -10.71 23.50
N ILE A 171 -9.85 -11.52 23.08
CA ILE A 171 -11.13 -11.72 23.79
C ILE A 171 -10.88 -12.34 25.17
N ALA A 172 -10.01 -13.35 25.27
CA ALA A 172 -9.68 -14.02 26.53
C ALA A 172 -9.05 -13.08 27.56
N ASN A 173 -8.35 -12.03 27.10
CA ASN A 173 -7.76 -10.99 27.96
C ASN A 173 -8.69 -9.78 28.19
N GLY A 174 -9.95 -9.83 27.73
CA GLY A 174 -10.92 -8.74 27.90
C GLY A 174 -10.58 -7.49 27.08
N LEU A 175 -9.80 -7.64 26.01
CA LEU A 175 -9.45 -6.55 25.10
C LEU A 175 -10.48 -6.45 23.97
N ASN A 176 -10.59 -5.28 23.35
CA ASN A 176 -11.53 -5.03 22.27
C ASN A 176 -10.83 -4.56 20.98
N ALA A 177 -11.54 -4.69 19.86
CA ALA A 177 -11.03 -4.33 18.53
C ALA A 177 -10.59 -2.86 18.42
N MET A 178 -11.24 -1.95 19.14
CA MET A 178 -10.91 -0.51 19.11
C MET A 178 -9.55 -0.22 19.75
N LEU A 179 -9.21 -0.91 20.85
CA LEU A 179 -7.90 -0.82 21.47
C LEU A 179 -6.82 -1.30 20.51
N VAL A 180 -7.02 -2.47 19.89
CA VAL A 180 -6.07 -3.04 18.92
C VAL A 180 -5.88 -2.09 17.74
N ALA A 181 -6.97 -1.53 17.20
CA ALA A 181 -6.90 -0.51 16.13
C ALA A 181 -6.12 0.73 16.52
N THR A 182 -6.32 1.23 17.73
CA THR A 182 -5.62 2.44 18.21
C THR A 182 -4.14 2.17 18.43
N VAL A 183 -3.79 1.01 19.00
CA VAL A 183 -2.39 0.60 19.22
C VAL A 183 -1.69 0.37 17.89
N ASP A 184 -2.33 -0.31 16.94
CA ASP A 184 -1.80 -0.56 15.60
C ASP A 184 -1.47 0.76 14.87
N MET A 185 -2.46 1.64 14.72
CA MET A 185 -2.26 2.95 14.08
C MET A 185 -1.20 3.79 14.81
N GLY A 186 -1.16 3.75 16.14
CA GLY A 186 -0.15 4.43 16.94
C GLY A 186 1.26 3.89 16.70
N LEU A 187 1.40 2.56 16.60
CA LEU A 187 2.66 1.89 16.29
C LEU A 187 3.14 2.25 14.87
N ILE A 188 2.24 2.20 13.88
CA ILE A 188 2.57 2.60 12.50
C ILE A 188 2.98 4.07 12.44
N ALA A 189 2.27 4.97 13.12
CA ALA A 189 2.65 6.38 13.19
C ALA A 189 4.05 6.57 13.79
N ALA A 190 4.38 5.86 14.87
CA ALA A 190 5.70 5.89 15.49
C ALA A 190 6.79 5.34 14.56
N LEU A 191 6.53 4.23 13.86
CA LEU A 191 7.45 3.63 12.89
C LEU A 191 7.72 4.56 11.70
N MET A 192 6.69 5.21 11.18
CA MET A 192 6.83 6.19 10.11
C MET A 192 7.61 7.42 10.58
N ALA A 193 7.31 7.94 11.78
CA ALA A 193 8.04 9.05 12.39
C ALA A 193 9.53 8.70 12.58
N TRP A 194 9.82 7.47 13.02
CA TRP A 194 11.18 6.96 13.11
C TRP A 194 11.88 6.93 11.75
N GLY A 195 11.23 6.38 10.71
CA GLY A 195 11.75 6.36 9.35
C GLY A 195 12.06 7.76 8.80
N MET A 196 11.15 8.71 9.00
CA MET A 196 11.38 10.12 8.65
C MET A 196 12.55 10.72 9.41
N GLY A 197 12.68 10.42 10.71
CA GLY A 197 13.80 10.84 11.54
C GLY A 197 15.14 10.36 10.97
N LEU A 198 15.22 9.12 10.50
CA LEU A 198 16.43 8.59 9.84
C LEU A 198 16.78 9.36 8.56
N PHE A 199 15.80 9.75 7.74
CA PHE A 199 16.04 10.57 6.56
C PHE A 199 16.53 11.99 6.92
N VAL A 200 16.00 12.58 7.99
CA VAL A 200 16.47 13.87 8.50
C VAL A 200 17.92 13.78 8.98
N VAL A 201 18.26 12.74 9.76
CA VAL A 201 19.64 12.50 10.23
C VAL A 201 20.59 12.30 9.06
N ARG A 202 20.17 11.52 8.04
CA ARG A 202 20.95 11.32 6.82
C ARG A 202 21.20 12.64 6.09
N GLY A 203 20.17 13.44 5.86
CA GLY A 203 20.31 14.74 5.18
C GLY A 203 21.24 15.68 5.95
N TRP A 204 21.12 15.73 7.28
CA TRP A 204 22.02 16.51 8.13
C TRP A 204 23.49 16.04 8.01
N ALA A 205 23.72 14.73 7.96
CA ALA A 205 25.05 14.15 7.81
C ALA A 205 25.68 14.47 6.43
N GLU A 206 24.91 14.32 5.34
CA GLU A 206 25.32 14.67 3.97
C GLU A 206 25.70 16.14 3.87
N GLU A 207 24.88 17.05 4.37
CA GLU A 207 25.20 18.48 4.40
C GLU A 207 26.47 18.80 5.22
N ARG A 208 26.67 18.10 6.33
CA ARG A 208 27.86 18.29 7.18
C ARG A 208 29.12 17.84 6.45
N GLU A 209 29.05 16.73 5.72
CA GLU A 209 30.16 16.23 4.91
C GLU A 209 30.48 17.18 3.75
N GLU A 210 29.48 17.70 3.05
CA GLU A 210 29.68 18.68 1.98
C GLU A 210 30.37 19.96 2.49
N ARG A 211 29.90 20.49 3.63
CA ARG A 211 30.55 21.64 4.29
C ARG A 211 32.01 21.36 4.65
N TYR A 212 32.31 20.15 5.11
CA TYR A 212 33.68 19.74 5.42
C TYR A 212 34.55 19.67 4.15
N ARG A 213 34.08 19.01 3.09
CA ARG A 213 34.77 18.93 1.78
C ARG A 213 35.05 20.32 1.18
N MET A 214 34.09 21.23 1.28
CA MET A 214 34.24 22.61 0.81
C MET A 214 35.29 23.39 1.60
N ARG A 215 35.38 23.18 2.92
CA ARG A 215 36.42 23.79 3.76
C ARG A 215 37.79 23.20 3.49
N ALA A 216 37.89 21.87 3.31
CA ALA A 216 39.14 21.22 2.93
C ALA A 216 39.69 21.73 1.60
N ARG A 217 38.81 21.91 0.59
CA ARG A 217 39.17 22.54 -0.70
C ARG A 217 39.63 24.00 -0.59
N LYS A 218 39.11 24.76 0.38
CA LYS A 218 39.49 26.17 0.60
C LYS A 218 40.73 26.34 1.49
N GLY A 219 41.05 25.35 2.33
CA GLY A 219 42.16 25.38 3.27
C GLY A 219 43.46 24.72 2.78
N GLY A 220 43.44 24.07 1.61
CA GLY A 220 44.63 23.53 0.95
C GLY A 220 45.22 24.49 -0.08
N LEU A 221 46.42 25.00 0.20
CA LEU A 221 47.43 25.27 -0.83
C LEU A 221 47.79 23.94 -1.52
N VAL A 222 48.01 24.02 -2.85
CA VAL A 222 48.29 22.97 -3.86
C VAL A 222 47.06 22.36 -4.52
#